data_AF-A0A141RGH2-F1
#
_entry.id   AF-A0A141RGH2-F1
#
_cell.length_a   1.000
_cell.length_b   1.000
_cell.length_c   1.000
_cell.angle_alpha   90.00
_cell.angle_beta   90.00
_cell.angle_gamma   90.00
#
_symmetry.space_group_name_H-M   'P 1'
#
loop_
_entity.id
_entity.type
_entity.pdbx_description
1 polymer ?
#
loop_
_entity_poly.entity_id
_entity_poly.type
_entity_poly.pdbx_seq_one_letter_code
_entity_poly.pdbx_strand_id
1 'polypeptide(L)'
;IAAVALHNSHHIGRIGYWAEQCAAAGFVSIHFVSVVGIPMVAPFHGRDSRFGTNPFCVVFPRKDNFPLLLDYATSAIAFGKTRVAWHKGVPVPPGCLIDVNGVPTTNPAVMQESPLGSLLTFAEHKGYALAAMCEILGGALSGGKTTHQETLQTSPDAILNCMTTIIINPE
;
A
#
# COMPACT_ATOMS: atom_id res chain seq x y z
N ILE A 1 -8.87 -23.40 -6.20
CA ILE A 1 -8.35 -22.02 -6.28
C ILE A 1 -9.44 -21.15 -6.87
N ALA A 2 -9.65 -19.96 -6.30
CA ALA A 2 -10.55 -18.93 -6.83
C ALA A 2 -9.84 -17.57 -6.81
N ALA A 3 -10.30 -16.64 -7.66
CA ALA A 3 -9.83 -15.26 -7.67
C ALA A 3 -11.02 -14.30 -7.60
N VAL A 4 -10.87 -13.20 -6.86
CA VAL A 4 -11.88 -12.16 -6.70
C VAL A 4 -11.24 -10.82 -7.00
N ALA A 5 -11.87 -10.05 -7.90
CA ALA A 5 -11.48 -8.69 -8.23
C ALA A 5 -12.47 -7.70 -7.60
N LEU A 6 -11.94 -6.72 -6.87
CA LEU A 6 -12.66 -5.58 -6.33
C LEU A 6 -12.13 -4.32 -7.00
N HIS A 7 -13.04 -3.50 -7.53
CA HIS A 7 -12.72 -2.19 -8.09
C HIS A 7 -13.88 -1.24 -7.83
N ASN A 8 -13.63 0.07 -8.03
CA ASN A 8 -14.59 1.13 -7.70
C ASN A 8 -15.03 1.10 -6.22
N SER A 9 -14.07 0.88 -5.33
CA SER A 9 -14.28 0.87 -3.88
C SER A 9 -13.54 2.03 -3.22
N HIS A 10 -14.09 2.52 -2.11
CA HIS A 10 -13.40 3.47 -1.24
C HIS A 10 -12.28 2.79 -0.43
N HIS A 11 -11.70 3.51 0.52
CA HIS A 11 -10.67 2.98 1.40
C HIS A 11 -11.12 1.68 2.09
N ILE A 12 -10.44 0.56 1.83
CA ILE A 12 -10.81 -0.77 2.35
C ILE A 12 -10.20 -1.12 3.72
N GLY A 13 -9.58 -0.15 4.38
CA GLY A 13 -9.08 -0.30 5.75
C GLY A 13 -7.84 -1.17 5.83
N ARG A 14 -7.72 -1.95 6.92
CA ARG A 14 -6.65 -2.92 7.13
C ARG A 14 -6.93 -4.16 6.28
N ILE A 15 -6.03 -4.50 5.36
CA ILE A 15 -6.23 -5.63 4.44
C ILE A 15 -6.28 -6.96 5.20
N GLY A 16 -5.52 -7.08 6.28
CA GLY A 16 -5.53 -8.24 7.16
C GLY A 16 -6.91 -8.64 7.69
N TYR A 17 -7.86 -7.71 7.82
CA TYR A 17 -9.23 -8.04 8.23
C TYR A 17 -9.93 -8.97 7.21
N TRP A 18 -9.73 -8.72 5.91
CA TRP A 18 -10.31 -9.56 4.85
C TRP A 18 -9.60 -10.92 4.77
N ALA A 19 -8.28 -10.93 4.96
CA ALA A 19 -7.49 -12.15 4.98
C ALA A 19 -7.84 -13.04 6.18
N GLU A 20 -8.06 -12.46 7.36
CA GLU A 20 -8.50 -13.18 8.56
C GLU A 20 -9.83 -13.93 8.34
N GLN A 21 -10.75 -13.39 7.54
CA GLN A 21 -12.00 -14.08 7.17
C GLN A 21 -11.73 -15.31 6.29
N CYS A 22 -10.81 -15.23 5.32
CA CYS A 22 -10.40 -16.40 4.54
C CYS A 22 -9.77 -17.48 5.42
N ALA A 23 -8.92 -17.08 6.36
CA ALA A 23 -8.25 -18.01 7.26
C ALA A 23 -9.24 -18.69 8.23
N ALA A 24 -10.23 -17.96 8.72
CA ALA A 24 -11.31 -18.51 9.55
C ALA A 24 -12.15 -19.56 8.82
N ALA A 25 -12.25 -19.46 7.48
CA ALA A 25 -12.88 -20.44 6.62
C ALA A 25 -11.94 -21.57 6.15
N GLY A 26 -10.70 -21.63 6.67
CA GLY A 26 -9.72 -22.67 6.32
C GLY A 26 -8.92 -22.40 5.05
N PHE A 27 -9.00 -21.20 4.46
CA PHE A 27 -8.33 -20.88 3.20
C PHE A 27 -7.05 -20.06 3.39
N VAL A 28 -6.05 -20.34 2.55
CA VAL A 28 -4.94 -19.41 2.29
C VAL A 28 -5.48 -18.31 1.38
N SER A 29 -5.09 -17.05 1.61
CA SER A 29 -5.41 -15.96 0.68
C SER A 29 -4.24 -15.00 0.48
N ILE A 30 -4.14 -14.47 -0.73
CA ILE A 30 -3.12 -13.52 -1.19
C ILE A 30 -3.85 -12.32 -1.79
N HIS A 31 -3.56 -11.12 -1.30
CA HIS A 31 -4.25 -9.88 -1.64
C HIS A 31 -3.25 -8.87 -2.19
N PHE A 32 -3.48 -8.44 -3.43
CA PHE A 32 -2.76 -7.35 -4.08
C PHE A 32 -3.67 -6.14 -4.13
N VAL A 33 -3.23 -5.00 -3.57
CA VAL A 33 -4.07 -3.81 -3.45
C VAL A 33 -3.39 -2.62 -4.11
N SER A 34 -4.10 -1.93 -4.99
CA SER A 34 -3.70 -0.61 -5.46
C SER A 34 -4.41 0.49 -4.66
N VAL A 35 -3.69 1.57 -4.40
CA VAL A 35 -4.23 2.79 -3.79
C VAL A 35 -4.22 3.86 -4.86
N VAL A 36 -5.39 4.19 -5.40
CA VAL A 36 -5.56 5.16 -6.48
C VAL A 36 -5.95 6.52 -5.89
N GLY A 37 -5.27 7.58 -6.31
CA GLY A 37 -5.50 8.93 -5.81
C GLY A 37 -4.25 9.79 -5.98
N ILE A 38 -3.94 10.59 -4.95
CA ILE A 38 -2.70 11.38 -4.89
C ILE A 38 -1.53 10.41 -4.63
N PRO A 39 -0.53 10.32 -5.53
CA PRO A 39 0.63 9.49 -5.32
C PRO A 39 1.44 9.99 -4.12
N MET A 40 1.94 9.06 -3.31
CA MET A 40 2.69 9.39 -2.09
C MET A 40 4.04 8.68 -2.01
N VAL A 41 4.29 7.68 -2.85
CA VAL A 41 5.49 6.83 -2.79
C VAL A 41 6.30 6.99 -4.07
N ALA A 42 7.58 7.31 -3.92
CA ALA A 42 8.53 7.38 -5.02
C ALA A 42 8.97 5.97 -5.45
N PRO A 43 9.09 5.70 -6.77
CA PRO A 43 9.77 4.51 -7.27
C PRO A 43 11.21 4.42 -6.77
N PHE A 44 11.82 3.23 -6.85
CA PHE A 44 13.25 3.11 -6.60
C PHE A 44 14.04 4.01 -7.57
N HIS A 45 14.97 4.80 -7.03
CA HIS A 45 15.70 5.87 -7.74
C HIS A 45 14.80 6.99 -8.33
N GLY A 46 13.51 7.03 -7.98
CA GLY A 46 12.63 8.15 -8.28
C GLY A 46 12.87 9.31 -7.32
N ARG A 47 12.59 10.53 -7.80
CA ARG A 47 12.65 11.76 -6.99
C ARG A 47 11.29 12.30 -6.57
N ASP A 48 10.21 11.71 -7.08
CA ASP A 48 8.83 12.14 -6.88
C ASP A 48 7.87 10.95 -6.76
N SER A 49 6.72 11.21 -6.15
CA SER A 49 5.69 10.19 -5.93
C SER A 49 5.05 9.71 -7.23
N ARG A 50 4.98 8.38 -7.41
CA ARG A 50 4.32 7.72 -8.55
C ARG A 50 3.40 6.56 -8.18
N PHE A 51 3.45 6.09 -6.93
CA PHE A 51 2.57 5.04 -6.42
C PHE A 51 1.79 5.52 -5.20
N GLY A 52 0.68 4.83 -4.93
CA GLY A 52 0.13 4.78 -3.58
C GLY A 52 0.96 3.87 -2.66
N THR A 53 0.50 3.68 -1.42
CA THR A 53 1.18 2.80 -0.44
C THR A 53 1.01 1.30 -0.74
N ASN A 54 0.11 0.96 -1.67
CA ASN A 54 -0.09 -0.33 -2.32
C ASN A 54 0.20 -1.55 -1.42
N PRO A 55 -0.68 -1.85 -0.45
CA PRO A 55 -0.43 -2.93 0.49
C PRO A 55 -0.47 -4.31 -0.18
N PHE A 56 0.30 -5.21 0.40
CA PHE A 56 0.30 -6.63 0.08
C PHE A 56 -0.04 -7.41 1.34
N CYS A 57 -0.96 -8.37 1.22
CA CYS A 57 -1.38 -9.17 2.36
C CYS A 57 -1.48 -10.65 2.02
N VAL A 58 -0.97 -11.51 2.90
CA VAL A 58 -1.07 -12.97 2.78
C VAL A 58 -1.42 -13.56 4.13
N VAL A 59 -2.30 -14.56 4.12
CA VAL A 59 -2.65 -15.30 5.32
C VAL A 59 -2.54 -16.80 5.10
N PHE A 60 -2.04 -17.49 6.12
CA PHE A 60 -1.99 -18.94 6.17
C PHE A 60 -2.78 -19.42 7.40
N PRO A 61 -3.87 -20.20 7.23
CA PRO A 61 -4.62 -20.74 8.34
C PRO A 61 -3.76 -21.75 9.11
N ARG A 62 -3.96 -21.82 10.44
CA ARG A 62 -3.26 -22.79 11.30
C ARG A 62 -4.29 -23.46 12.20
N LYS A 63 -4.24 -24.78 12.27
CA LYS A 63 -5.09 -25.56 13.18
C LYS A 63 -4.80 -25.15 14.64
N ASP A 64 -5.86 -24.88 15.38
CA ASP A 64 -5.83 -24.56 16.82
C ASP A 64 -4.92 -23.38 17.20
N ASN A 65 -4.60 -22.49 16.26
CA ASN A 65 -3.69 -21.35 16.46
C ASN A 65 -4.16 -20.12 15.66
N PHE A 66 -3.69 -18.93 16.05
CA PHE A 66 -3.86 -17.73 15.22
C PHE A 66 -3.25 -17.95 13.83
N PRO A 67 -3.84 -17.43 12.75
CA PRO A 67 -3.24 -17.55 11.42
C PRO A 67 -1.88 -16.84 11.35
N LEU A 68 -1.01 -17.30 10.45
CA LEU A 68 0.17 -16.52 10.09
C LEU A 68 -0.28 -15.45 9.09
N LEU A 69 -0.34 -14.19 9.54
CA LEU A 69 -0.78 -13.05 8.76
C LEU A 69 0.40 -12.12 8.45
N LEU A 70 0.63 -11.88 7.16
CA LEU A 70 1.56 -10.91 6.64
C LEU A 70 0.73 -9.77 6.05
N ASP A 71 0.72 -8.59 6.66
CA ASP A 71 -0.08 -7.43 6.21
C ASP A 71 0.76 -6.15 6.32
N TYR A 72 1.20 -5.61 5.18
CA TYR A 72 2.10 -4.47 5.15
C TYR A 72 1.93 -3.62 3.88
N ALA A 73 2.20 -2.32 4.03
CA ALA A 73 2.36 -1.41 2.89
C ALA A 73 3.66 -1.71 2.15
N THR A 74 3.71 -1.40 0.84
CA THR A 74 4.96 -1.49 0.05
C THR A 74 5.86 -0.26 0.21
N SER A 75 5.38 0.76 0.93
CA SER A 75 6.18 1.88 1.44
C SER A 75 6.97 1.49 2.69
N ALA A 76 8.12 2.14 2.91
CA ALA A 76 8.98 1.92 4.06
C ALA A 76 8.29 2.27 5.40
N ILE A 77 7.28 3.14 5.36
CA ILE A 77 6.41 3.45 6.49
C ILE A 77 5.01 3.77 5.97
N ALA A 78 3.97 3.36 6.70
CA ALA A 78 2.60 3.71 6.36
C ALA A 78 2.39 5.24 6.41
N PHE A 79 1.69 5.81 5.43
CA PHE A 79 1.39 7.26 5.38
C PHE A 79 0.78 7.77 6.70
N GLY A 80 -0.17 7.03 7.30
CA GLY A 80 -0.77 7.43 8.57
C GLY A 80 0.24 7.59 9.72
N LYS A 81 1.37 6.88 9.69
CA LYS A 81 2.43 7.00 10.72
C LYS A 81 3.26 8.27 10.53
N THR A 82 3.41 8.80 9.31
CA THR A 82 4.07 10.11 9.11
C THR A 82 3.22 11.22 9.69
N ARG A 83 1.88 11.17 9.53
CA ARG A 83 0.96 12.09 10.17
C ARG A 83 1.04 12.05 11.70
N VAL A 84 1.12 10.85 12.29
CA VAL A 84 1.31 10.71 13.75
C VAL A 84 2.64 11.31 14.20
N ALA A 85 3.73 11.05 13.46
CA ALA A 85 5.05 11.61 13.78
C ALA A 85 5.05 13.15 13.68
N TRP A 86 4.40 13.70 12.66
CA TRP A 86 4.23 15.14 12.46
C TRP A 86 3.48 15.80 13.62
N HIS A 87 2.32 15.28 14.01
CA HIS A 87 1.58 15.80 15.18
C HIS A 87 2.36 15.72 16.49
N LYS A 88 3.26 14.73 16.63
CA LYS A 88 4.13 14.58 17.80
C LYS A 88 5.40 15.44 17.73
N GLY A 89 5.70 16.05 16.58
CA GLY A 89 6.95 16.77 16.38
C GLY A 89 8.20 15.87 16.45
N VAL A 90 8.08 14.59 16.12
CA VAL A 90 9.19 13.62 16.19
C VAL A 90 9.61 13.15 14.78
N PRO A 91 10.91 12.85 14.56
CA PRO A 91 11.36 12.32 13.29
C PRO A 91 10.82 10.91 13.03
N VAL A 92 10.66 10.56 11.75
CA VAL A 92 10.49 9.16 11.33
C VAL A 92 11.84 8.46 11.18
N PRO A 93 11.90 7.12 11.12
CA PRO A 93 13.14 6.41 10.86
C PRO A 93 13.82 6.85 9.55
N PRO A 94 15.16 6.80 9.47
CA PRO A 94 15.89 7.08 8.24
C PRO A 94 15.52 6.08 7.14
N GLY A 95 15.61 6.53 5.88
CA GLY A 95 15.25 5.72 4.71
C GLY A 95 13.75 5.64 4.42
N CYS A 96 12.91 6.38 5.16
CA CYS A 96 11.47 6.40 4.92
C CYS A 96 11.02 7.51 3.95
N LEU A 97 11.73 8.64 3.88
CA LEU A 97 11.27 9.85 3.20
C LEU A 97 12.36 10.50 2.35
N ILE A 98 11.92 11.17 1.30
CA ILE A 98 12.65 12.22 0.58
C ILE A 98 11.84 13.52 0.62
N ASP A 99 12.52 14.66 0.57
CA ASP A 99 11.89 15.97 0.41
C ASP A 99 11.50 16.24 -1.07
N VAL A 100 10.97 17.42 -1.35
CA VAL A 100 10.58 17.85 -2.71
C VAL A 100 11.74 17.82 -3.73
N ASN A 101 12.98 17.94 -3.27
CA ASN A 101 14.17 17.91 -4.12
C ASN A 101 14.73 16.49 -4.31
N GLY A 102 14.10 15.49 -3.70
CA GLY A 102 14.58 14.12 -3.70
C GLY A 102 15.69 13.83 -2.68
N VAL A 103 15.91 14.73 -1.71
CA VAL A 103 16.95 14.57 -0.70
C VAL A 103 16.41 13.75 0.49
N PRO A 104 17.11 12.70 0.94
CA PRO A 104 16.68 11.91 2.09
C PRO A 104 16.45 12.78 3.34
N THR A 105 15.35 12.52 4.05
CA THR A 105 14.98 13.26 5.25
C THR A 105 14.28 12.36 6.27
N THR A 106 14.28 12.80 7.53
CA THR A 106 13.51 12.19 8.61
C THR A 106 12.39 13.10 9.10
N ASN A 107 12.23 14.28 8.50
CA ASN A 107 11.20 15.24 8.89
C ASN A 107 9.83 14.82 8.31
N PRO A 108 8.84 14.44 9.12
CA PRO A 108 7.53 14.02 8.63
C PRO A 108 6.70 15.16 8.00
N ALA A 109 7.06 16.42 8.23
CA ALA A 109 6.35 17.58 7.67
C ALA A 109 6.30 17.55 6.13
N VAL A 110 7.31 16.96 5.47
CA VAL A 110 7.35 16.83 4.00
C VAL A 110 6.17 16.02 3.44
N MET A 111 5.46 15.24 4.27
CA MET A 111 4.28 14.48 3.84
C MET A 111 2.95 15.20 4.13
N GLN A 112 2.98 16.33 4.83
CA GLN A 112 1.78 17.04 5.32
C GLN A 112 1.72 18.49 4.84
N GLU A 113 2.86 19.12 4.61
CA GLU A 113 2.99 20.54 4.26
C GLU A 113 3.59 20.70 2.86
N SER A 114 2.97 21.55 2.04
CA SER A 114 3.47 21.86 0.70
C SER A 114 4.74 22.73 0.76
N PRO A 115 5.74 22.49 -0.10
CA PRO A 115 5.77 21.47 -1.14
C PRO A 115 6.00 20.06 -0.58
N LEU A 116 5.20 19.10 -1.08
CA LEU A 116 5.23 17.73 -0.60
C LEU A 116 6.47 16.98 -1.13
N GLY A 117 7.07 16.19 -0.25
CA GLY A 117 8.06 15.18 -0.57
C GLY A 117 7.42 13.84 -0.92
N SER A 118 8.11 12.74 -0.63
CA SER A 118 7.61 11.39 -0.94
C SER A 118 8.07 10.36 0.09
N LEU A 119 7.24 9.34 0.28
CA LEU A 119 7.65 8.09 0.92
C LEU A 119 8.58 7.32 -0.01
N LEU A 120 9.49 6.54 0.56
CA LEU A 120 10.28 5.54 -0.16
C LEU A 120 9.65 4.15 -0.03
N THR A 121 10.00 3.23 -0.93
CA THR A 121 9.61 1.81 -0.84
C THR A 121 10.42 1.09 0.23
N PHE A 122 9.83 0.09 0.89
CA PHE A 122 10.62 -0.75 1.79
C PHE A 122 11.65 -1.55 0.99
N ALA A 123 12.80 -1.86 1.57
CA ALA A 123 13.84 -2.67 0.90
C ALA A 123 14.17 -2.21 -0.53
N GLU A 124 14.12 -0.89 -0.77
CA GLU A 124 14.53 -0.26 -2.02
C GLU A 124 13.84 -0.88 -3.26
N HIS A 125 14.62 -1.42 -4.19
CA HIS A 125 14.16 -2.03 -5.43
C HIS A 125 13.20 -3.21 -5.22
N LYS A 126 13.27 -3.92 -4.08
CA LYS A 126 12.37 -5.05 -3.80
C LYS A 126 10.96 -4.59 -3.43
N GLY A 127 10.84 -3.58 -2.57
CA GLY A 127 9.52 -3.00 -2.28
C GLY A 127 8.96 -2.25 -3.48
N TYR A 128 9.81 -1.65 -4.32
CA TYR A 128 9.39 -1.12 -5.61
C TYR A 128 8.78 -2.19 -6.51
N ALA A 129 9.46 -3.34 -6.68
CA ALA A 129 8.93 -4.45 -7.47
C ALA A 129 7.58 -4.94 -6.92
N LEU A 130 7.43 -5.01 -5.60
CA LEU A 130 6.16 -5.40 -4.97
C LEU A 130 5.07 -4.32 -5.12
N ALA A 131 5.42 -3.04 -5.01
CA ALA A 131 4.50 -1.92 -5.23
C ALA A 131 3.96 -1.92 -6.66
N ALA A 132 4.82 -2.16 -7.65
CA ALA A 132 4.45 -2.29 -9.05
C ALA A 132 3.56 -3.51 -9.28
N MET A 133 3.87 -4.65 -8.66
CA MET A 133 3.02 -5.84 -8.73
C MET A 133 1.62 -5.59 -8.14
N CYS A 134 1.54 -4.89 -7.00
CA CYS A 134 0.26 -4.49 -6.41
C CYS A 134 -0.51 -3.49 -7.28
N GLU A 135 0.18 -2.57 -7.97
CA GLU A 135 -0.45 -1.66 -8.92
C GLU A 135 -1.07 -2.42 -10.12
N ILE A 136 -0.32 -3.37 -10.69
CA ILE A 136 -0.74 -4.14 -11.86
C ILE A 136 -1.84 -5.14 -11.49
N LEU A 137 -1.62 -5.97 -10.47
CA LEU A 137 -2.57 -7.01 -10.07
C LEU A 137 -3.76 -6.44 -9.32
N GLY A 138 -3.52 -5.50 -8.39
CA GLY A 138 -4.58 -4.89 -7.60
C GLY A 138 -5.37 -3.84 -8.35
N GLY A 139 -4.76 -3.11 -9.29
CA GLY A 139 -5.41 -2.05 -10.08
C GLY A 139 -5.84 -2.52 -11.47
N ALA A 140 -4.89 -2.79 -12.36
CA ALA A 140 -5.19 -3.08 -13.77
C ALA A 140 -5.97 -4.40 -13.94
N LEU A 141 -5.48 -5.49 -13.33
CA LEU A 141 -6.10 -6.81 -13.48
C LEU A 141 -7.49 -6.89 -12.83
N SER A 142 -7.73 -6.11 -11.77
CA SER A 142 -9.02 -6.10 -11.10
C SER A 142 -10.11 -5.36 -11.88
N GLY A 143 -9.80 -4.80 -13.06
CA GLY A 143 -10.69 -3.88 -13.79
C GLY A 143 -10.76 -2.47 -13.19
N GLY A 144 -9.84 -2.15 -12.29
CA GLY A 144 -9.71 -0.87 -11.64
C GLY A 144 -8.85 0.14 -12.40
N LYS A 145 -8.49 1.21 -11.70
CA LYS A 145 -7.56 2.23 -12.18
C LYS A 145 -6.16 1.92 -11.69
N THR A 146 -5.16 2.33 -12.47
CA THR A 146 -3.76 2.44 -12.05
C THR A 146 -3.37 3.90 -11.95
N THR A 147 -2.30 4.20 -11.22
CA THR A 147 -1.76 5.54 -11.03
C THR A 147 -1.08 6.02 -12.32
N HIS A 148 -1.75 6.95 -13.01
CA HIS A 148 -1.22 7.68 -14.16
C HIS A 148 -1.94 9.03 -14.26
N GLN A 149 -1.48 9.91 -15.14
CA GLN A 149 -1.91 11.31 -15.17
C GLN A 149 -3.44 11.51 -15.21
N GLU A 150 -4.17 10.66 -15.93
CA GLU A 150 -5.64 10.76 -16.10
C GLU A 150 -6.44 10.23 -14.89
N THR A 151 -5.81 9.45 -14.01
CA THR A 151 -6.45 8.86 -12.83
C THR A 151 -6.04 9.52 -11.53
N LEU A 152 -5.11 10.47 -11.59
CA LEU A 152 -4.79 11.35 -10.47
C LEU A 152 -6.06 12.07 -10.03
N GLN A 153 -6.53 11.76 -8.83
CA GLN A 153 -7.69 12.44 -8.28
C GLN A 153 -7.30 13.85 -7.85
N THR A 154 -8.15 14.81 -8.19
CA THR A 154 -8.03 16.22 -7.79
C THR A 154 -8.72 16.53 -6.47
N SER A 155 -9.55 15.59 -5.96
CA SER A 155 -10.18 15.70 -4.65
C SER A 155 -9.34 14.96 -3.60
N PRO A 156 -8.88 15.66 -2.53
CA PRO A 156 -8.08 15.04 -1.48
C PRO A 156 -8.88 14.09 -0.56
N ASP A 157 -10.22 14.13 -0.64
CA ASP A 157 -11.10 13.46 0.33
C ASP A 157 -11.49 12.03 -0.07
N ALA A 158 -11.19 11.60 -1.30
CA ALA A 158 -11.52 10.26 -1.79
C ALA A 158 -10.25 9.42 -1.99
N ILE A 159 -10.09 8.39 -1.17
CA ILE A 159 -9.15 7.31 -1.46
C ILE A 159 -9.93 6.20 -2.13
N LEU A 160 -9.50 5.78 -3.32
CA LEU A 160 -10.04 4.62 -3.99
C LEU A 160 -9.07 3.45 -3.87
N ASN A 161 -9.62 2.27 -3.60
CA ASN A 161 -8.87 1.03 -3.63
C ASN A 161 -9.41 0.10 -4.70
N CYS A 162 -8.48 -0.64 -5.28
CA CYS A 162 -8.76 -1.83 -6.06
C CYS A 162 -7.96 -2.98 -5.44
N MET A 163 -8.49 -4.20 -5.52
CA MET A 163 -7.88 -5.37 -4.90
C MET A 163 -8.14 -6.61 -5.76
N THR A 164 -7.09 -7.38 -6.02
CA THR A 164 -7.23 -8.76 -6.52
C THR A 164 -6.82 -9.71 -5.42
N THR A 165 -7.73 -10.63 -5.09
CA THR A 165 -7.53 -11.67 -4.08
C THR A 165 -7.46 -13.04 -4.76
N ILE A 166 -6.47 -13.85 -4.40
CA ILE A 166 -6.39 -15.27 -4.74
C ILE A 166 -6.69 -16.06 -3.47
N ILE A 167 -7.65 -16.99 -3.54
CA ILE A 167 -8.08 -17.84 -2.42
C ILE A 167 -7.79 -19.30 -2.78
N ILE A 168 -7.15 -20.02 -1.86
CA ILE A 168 -6.65 -21.38 -2.08
C ILE A 168 -7.17 -22.27 -0.95
N ASN A 169 -7.83 -23.38 -1.32
CA ASN A 169 -8.06 -24.49 -0.41
C ASN A 169 -6.75 -25.27 -0.25
N PRO A 170 -6.17 -25.36 0.96
CA PRO A 170 -4.94 -26.10 1.18
C PRO A 170 -5.15 -27.64 1.21
N GLU A 171 -6.41 -28.10 1.27
CA GLU A 171 -6.82 -29.50 1.06
C GLU A 171 -7.15 -29.79 -0.41
#